data_AF-A0A2J0MX35-F1
#
_entry.id   AF-A0A2J0MX35-F1
#
_cell.length_a   1.000
_cell.length_b   1.000
_cell.length_c   1.000
_cell.angle_alpha   90.00
_cell.angle_beta   90.00
_cell.angle_gamma   90.00
#
_symmetry.space_group_name_H-M   'P 1'
#
loop_
_entity.id
_entity.type
_entity.pdbx_description
1 polymer ?
#
loop_
_entity_poly.entity_id
_entity_poly.type
_entity_poly.pdbx_seq_one_letter_code
_entity_poly.pdbx_strand_id
1 'polypeptide(L)'
;FKSYSISSLYRDHHISVCNSNIYMNHTTDYARNFDITDGVFEAVIARRPQVSFFDKMRGKGNDSVYIPETIFPVKSIIIKSKDKTLSVFADAEKQLTSPIKVDILPQMLEVIIGKDFYGSKQH
;
A
#
# COMPACT_ATOMS: atom_id res chain seq x y z
N PHE A 1 -17.11 0.47 13.06
CA PHE A 1 -15.75 0.59 12.54
C PHE A 1 -14.82 -0.30 13.36
N LYS A 2 -14.04 -1.19 12.72
CA LYS A 2 -12.91 -1.85 13.40
C LYS A 2 -11.78 -0.83 13.47
N SER A 3 -11.11 -0.72 14.61
CA SER A 3 -9.97 0.18 14.79
C SER A 3 -8.71 -0.66 14.93
N TYR A 4 -7.72 -0.37 14.08
CA TYR A 4 -6.40 -0.98 14.14
C TYR A 4 -5.42 0.10 14.58
N SER A 5 -4.65 -0.19 15.63
CA SER A 5 -3.55 0.67 16.05
C SER A 5 -2.25 0.04 15.58
N ILE A 6 -1.58 0.71 14.65
CA ILE A 6 -0.26 0.29 14.20
C ILE A 6 0.74 1.06 15.07
N SER A 7 1.29 0.39 16.08
CA SER A 7 2.49 0.88 16.76
C SER A 7 3.68 0.48 15.90
N SER A 8 4.24 1.45 15.20
CA SER A 8 5.46 1.26 14.41
C SER A 8 6.62 0.95 15.36
N LEU A 9 6.84 -0.32 15.71
CA LEU A 9 7.99 -0.75 16.52
C LEU A 9 9.32 -0.42 15.81
N TYR A 10 9.27 -0.28 14.48
CA TYR A 10 10.38 0.18 13.63
C TYR A 10 10.09 1.59 13.12
N ARG A 11 11.10 2.45 12.96
CA ARG A 11 10.90 3.85 12.54
C ARG A 11 10.35 4.02 11.11
N ASP A 12 10.42 2.97 10.29
CA ASP A 12 10.30 3.08 8.83
C ASP A 12 9.22 2.15 8.22
N HIS A 13 8.01 2.14 8.81
CA HIS A 13 6.86 1.55 8.12
C HIS A 13 6.21 2.55 7.17
N HIS A 14 5.78 2.04 6.03
CA HIS A 14 4.99 2.76 5.05
C HIS A 14 3.60 2.15 5.01
N ILE A 15 2.59 3.00 5.17
CA ILE A 15 1.18 2.62 5.06
C ILE A 15 0.69 3.14 3.71
N SER A 16 0.09 2.26 2.92
CA SER A 16 -0.52 2.63 1.64
C SER A 16 -1.96 2.14 1.60
N VAL A 17 -2.83 2.94 1.00
CA VAL A 17 -4.21 2.54 0.72
C VAL A 17 -4.33 2.60 -0.80
N CYS A 18 -4.51 1.44 -1.41
CA CYS A 18 -4.27 1.24 -2.83
C CYS A 18 -5.52 0.71 -3.52
N ASN A 19 -5.89 1.31 -4.65
CA ASN A 19 -6.87 0.72 -5.56
C ASN A 19 -6.22 -0.28 -6.51
N SER A 20 -5.00 0.02 -6.97
CA SER A 20 -4.22 -0.82 -7.88
C SER A 20 -2.97 -1.36 -7.19
N ASN A 21 -2.41 -2.44 -7.74
CA ASN A 21 -1.15 -2.99 -7.24
C ASN A 21 0.02 -2.05 -7.58
N ILE A 22 0.60 -1.43 -6.55
CA ILE A 22 1.77 -0.55 -6.68
C ILE A 22 3.10 -1.24 -6.30
N TYR A 23 3.05 -2.51 -5.88
CA TYR A 23 4.21 -3.29 -5.41
C TYR A 23 4.71 -4.29 -6.47
N MET A 24 4.44 -4.03 -7.75
CA MET A 24 4.55 -4.93 -8.93
C MET A 24 5.89 -5.62 -9.20
N ASN A 25 6.92 -5.48 -8.36
CA ASN A 25 8.24 -6.03 -8.65
C ASN A 25 8.54 -7.42 -8.09
N HIS A 26 7.62 -8.04 -7.34
CA HIS A 26 7.85 -9.39 -6.83
C HIS A 26 6.62 -10.27 -6.99
N THR A 27 6.86 -11.44 -7.57
CA THR A 27 6.03 -12.64 -7.72
C THR A 27 5.51 -13.18 -6.37
N THR A 28 4.89 -12.33 -5.59
CA THR A 28 4.38 -12.65 -4.26
C THR A 28 2.89 -12.90 -4.38
N ASP A 29 2.39 -13.87 -3.62
CA ASP A 29 0.96 -14.23 -3.54
C ASP A 29 0.06 -13.01 -3.28
N TYR A 30 0.62 -11.94 -2.73
CA TYR A 30 -0.01 -10.64 -2.49
C TYR A 30 -0.55 -9.95 -3.74
N ALA A 31 0.04 -10.16 -4.93
CA ALA A 31 -0.44 -9.53 -6.15
C ALA A 31 -1.87 -10.00 -6.53
N ARG A 32 -2.28 -11.18 -6.07
CA ARG A 32 -3.63 -11.73 -6.30
C ARG A 32 -4.74 -10.99 -5.54
N ASN A 33 -4.39 -10.16 -4.56
CA ASN A 33 -5.35 -9.48 -3.71
C ASN A 33 -5.82 -8.13 -4.27
N PHE A 34 -5.24 -7.64 -5.36
CA PHE A 34 -5.63 -6.36 -5.94
C PHE A 34 -6.57 -6.57 -7.13
N ASP A 35 -7.81 -6.12 -7.01
CA ASP A 35 -8.78 -6.10 -8.09
C ASP A 35 -9.45 -4.73 -8.15
N ILE A 36 -9.11 -3.92 -9.16
CA ILE A 36 -9.63 -2.54 -9.27
C ILE A 36 -11.17 -2.48 -9.44
N THR A 37 -11.83 -3.62 -9.64
CA THR A 37 -13.28 -3.72 -9.92
C THR A 37 -14.11 -4.22 -8.74
N ASP A 38 -13.49 -4.70 -7.67
CA ASP A 38 -14.20 -5.33 -6.54
C ASP A 38 -14.83 -4.33 -5.56
N GLY A 39 -14.56 -3.04 -5.73
CA GLY A 39 -15.08 -1.98 -4.89
C GLY A 39 -14.50 -1.98 -3.47
N VAL A 40 -13.27 -2.46 -3.29
CA VAL A 40 -12.47 -2.25 -2.08
C VAL A 40 -11.10 -1.62 -2.40
N PHE A 41 -10.51 -0.96 -1.40
CA PHE A 41 -9.09 -0.65 -1.39
C PHE A 41 -8.34 -1.73 -0.64
N GLU A 42 -7.10 -1.96 -1.02
CA GLU A 42 -6.15 -2.74 -0.24
C GLU A 42 -5.34 -1.81 0.66
N ALA A 43 -5.54 -1.94 1.98
CA ALA A 43 -4.70 -1.27 2.97
C ALA A 43 -3.45 -2.12 3.22
N VAL A 44 -2.30 -1.59 2.82
CA VAL A 44 -1.00 -2.27 2.89
C VAL A 44 -0.15 -1.64 3.99
N ILE A 45 0.35 -2.50 4.87
CA ILE A 45 1.41 -2.15 5.82
C ILE A 45 2.68 -2.80 5.29
N ALA A 46 3.65 -1.96 4.95
CA ALA A 46 4.94 -2.41 4.47
C ALA A 46 6.06 -1.86 5.34
N ARG A 47 7.14 -2.62 5.45
CA ARG A 47 8.36 -2.17 6.14
C ARG A 47 9.49 -1.94 5.15
N ARG A 48 10.41 -1.06 5.51
CA ARG A 48 11.71 -0.98 4.83
C ARG A 48 12.57 -2.19 5.20
N PRO A 49 13.26 -2.85 4.25
CA PRO A 49 14.18 -3.92 4.56
C PRO A 49 15.31 -3.39 5.45
N GLN A 50 15.65 -4.15 6.48
CA GLN A 50 16.79 -3.83 7.34
C GLN A 50 18.07 -4.32 6.67
N VAL A 51 18.73 -3.42 5.94
CA VAL A 51 20.04 -3.70 5.33
C VAL A 51 21.14 -3.32 6.32
N SER A 52 22.05 -4.24 6.62
CA SER A 52 23.17 -3.94 7.52
C SER A 52 24.13 -2.93 6.88
N PHE A 53 24.83 -2.13 7.70
CA PHE A 53 25.81 -1.16 7.21
C PHE A 53 26.92 -1.82 6.40
N PHE A 54 27.37 -3.01 6.80
CA PHE A 54 28.39 -3.78 6.08
C PHE A 54 27.90 -4.27 4.72
N ASP A 55 26.63 -4.69 4.62
CA ASP A 55 26.05 -5.07 3.34
C ASP A 55 25.95 -3.86 2.42
N LYS A 56 25.50 -2.71 2.96
CA LYS A 56 25.42 -1.45 2.20
C LYS A 56 26.79 -1.02 1.66
N MET A 57 27.86 -1.12 2.45
CA MET A 57 29.23 -0.82 1.99
C MET A 57 29.74 -1.80 0.93
N ARG A 58 29.26 -3.05 0.92
CA ARG A 58 29.62 -4.06 -0.08
C ARG A 58 28.77 -3.98 -1.35
N GLY A 59 27.93 -2.94 -1.50
CA GLY A 59 26.97 -2.84 -2.60
C GLY A 59 25.91 -3.94 -2.58
N LYS A 60 25.69 -4.56 -1.41
CA LYS A 60 24.71 -5.63 -1.19
C LYS A 60 23.49 -5.08 -0.44
N GLY A 61 22.32 -5.58 -0.80
CA GLY A 61 21.05 -5.17 -0.22
C GLY A 61 20.39 -4.02 -0.98
N ASN A 62 19.07 -4.07 -1.06
CA ASN A 62 18.25 -3.06 -1.70
C ASN A 62 17.33 -2.44 -0.64
N ASP A 63 17.60 -1.20 -0.24
CA ASP A 63 16.79 -0.43 0.73
C ASP A 63 15.69 0.42 0.06
N SER A 64 15.54 0.31 -1.26
CA SER A 64 14.56 1.07 -2.05
C SER A 64 13.21 0.36 -2.20
N VAL A 65 13.14 -0.94 -1.88
CA VAL A 65 11.93 -1.75 -2.07
C VAL A 65 11.29 -2.02 -0.72
N TYR A 66 10.07 -1.53 -0.53
CA TYR A 66 9.25 -1.86 0.64
C TYR A 66 8.74 -3.30 0.53
N ILE A 67 8.73 -4.02 1.66
CA ILE A 67 8.23 -5.39 1.75
C ILE A 67 6.85 -5.34 2.42
N PRO A 68 5.76 -5.69 1.70
CA PRO A 68 4.43 -5.83 2.30
C PRO A 68 4.43 -6.89 3.39
N GLU A 69 3.93 -6.55 4.58
CA GLU A 69 3.79 -7.50 5.70
C GLU A 69 2.33 -7.88 5.92
N THR A 70 1.41 -6.97 5.64
CA THR A 70 -0.02 -7.20 5.84
C THR A 70 -0.81 -6.42 4.80
N ILE A 71 -1.80 -7.09 4.22
CA ILE A 71 -2.74 -6.54 3.24
C ILE A 71 -4.14 -6.91 3.70
N PHE A 72 -5.05 -5.95 3.76
CA PHE A 72 -6.45 -6.21 4.06
C PHE A 72 -7.40 -5.28 3.31
N PRO A 73 -8.56 -5.81 2.85
CA PRO A 73 -9.52 -5.06 2.08
C PRO A 73 -10.32 -4.11 2.96
N VAL A 74 -10.53 -2.87 2.49
CA VAL A 74 -11.30 -1.83 3.17
C VAL A 74 -12.13 -1.00 2.20
N LYS A 75 -13.38 -0.67 2.58
CA LYS A 75 -14.22 0.28 1.82
C LYS A 75 -14.06 1.73 2.28
N SER A 76 -13.68 1.91 3.54
CA SER A 76 -13.53 3.21 4.18
C SER A 76 -12.48 3.10 5.28
N ILE A 77 -11.58 4.07 5.34
CA ILE A 77 -10.52 4.12 6.35
C ILE A 77 -10.32 5.55 6.83
N ILE A 78 -10.08 5.69 8.13
CA ILE A 78 -9.71 6.97 8.74
C ILE A 78 -8.28 6.84 9.26
N ILE A 79 -7.37 7.61 8.69
CA ILE A 79 -5.95 7.63 9.06
C ILE A 79 -5.72 8.82 9.98
N LYS A 80 -5.21 8.52 11.17
CA LYS A 80 -4.87 9.53 12.20
C LYS A 80 -3.50 9.22 12.77
N SER A 81 -2.79 10.25 13.18
CA SER A 81 -1.57 10.12 13.99
C SER A 81 -1.81 10.82 15.33
N LYS A 82 -1.31 10.21 16.40
CA LYS A 82 -1.46 10.73 17.76
C LYS A 82 -0.45 11.85 18.04
N ASP A 83 0.77 11.71 17.52
CA ASP A 83 1.90 12.52 17.99
C ASP A 83 2.33 13.60 17.00
N LYS A 84 2.07 13.41 15.70
CA LYS A 84 2.54 14.30 14.63
C LYS A 84 1.59 14.35 13.45
N THR A 85 1.59 15.47 12.74
CA THR A 85 0.91 15.58 11.45
C THR A 85 1.56 14.65 10.42
N LEU A 86 0.78 13.73 9.84
CA LEU A 86 1.25 12.92 8.72
C LEU A 86 1.12 13.71 7.42
N SER A 87 2.15 13.64 6.57
CA SER A 87 2.01 14.05 5.17
C SER A 87 1.41 12.90 4.39
N VAL A 88 0.29 13.14 3.72
CA VAL A 88 -0.37 12.15 2.87
C VAL A 88 -0.26 12.56 1.42
N PHE A 89 0.12 11.59 0.61
CA PHE A 89 0.27 11.70 -0.83
C PHE A 89 -0.80 10.83 -1.48
N ALA A 90 -1.51 11.37 -2.47
CA ALA A 90 -2.39 10.61 -3.34
C ALA A 90 -1.86 10.78 -4.77
N ASP A 91 -1.64 9.66 -5.47
CA ASP A 91 -1.13 9.63 -6.85
C ASP A 91 0.09 10.54 -7.10
N ALA A 92 1.05 10.48 -6.16
CA ALA A 92 2.29 11.29 -6.11
C ALA A 92 2.11 12.79 -5.81
N GLU A 93 0.88 13.28 -5.66
CA GLU A 93 0.61 14.64 -5.25
C GLU A 93 0.48 14.72 -3.72
N LYS A 94 1.21 15.67 -3.11
CA LYS A 94 1.06 15.95 -1.67
C LYS A 94 -0.28 16.62 -1.46
N GLN A 95 -1.22 15.87 -0.90
CA GLN A 95 -2.61 16.31 -0.86
C GLN A 95 -2.99 16.84 0.53
N LEU A 96 -2.57 16.22 1.64
CA LEU A 96 -3.21 16.48 2.94
C LEU A 96 -2.35 16.29 4.20
N THR A 97 -2.88 16.80 5.31
CA THR A 97 -2.44 16.59 6.71
C THR A 97 -3.48 15.74 7.48
N SER A 98 -3.04 14.81 8.33
CA SER A 98 -3.95 13.99 9.16
C SER A 98 -4.79 14.82 10.15
N PRO A 99 -6.05 14.45 10.47
CA PRO A 99 -6.72 13.19 10.11
C PRO A 99 -7.36 13.20 8.72
N ILE A 100 -7.33 12.06 8.02
CA ILE A 100 -7.88 11.92 6.67
C ILE A 100 -8.83 10.73 6.63
N LYS A 101 -9.99 10.93 6.00
CA LYS A 101 -10.94 9.88 5.66
C LYS A 101 -10.82 9.58 4.17
N VAL A 102 -10.67 8.32 3.83
CA VAL A 102 -10.63 7.84 2.45
C VAL A 102 -11.78 6.85 2.30
N ASP A 103 -12.62 7.08 1.30
CA ASP A 103 -13.78 6.24 0.97
C ASP A 103 -13.67 5.80 -0.48
N ILE A 104 -14.01 4.54 -0.77
CA ILE A 104 -14.05 4.07 -2.15
C ILE A 104 -15.35 4.50 -2.82
N LEU A 105 -15.23 4.94 -4.06
CA LEU A 105 -16.35 5.23 -4.94
C LEU A 105 -16.41 4.11 -6.00
N PRO A 106 -17.22 3.07 -5.78
CA PRO A 106 -17.25 1.92 -6.67
C PRO A 106 -17.77 2.34 -8.05
N GLN A 107 -17.11 1.86 -9.11
CA GLN A 107 -17.55 2.01 -10.50
C GLN A 107 -17.77 3.48 -10.92
N MET A 108 -17.01 4.41 -10.35
CA MET A 108 -17.13 5.84 -10.67
C MET A 108 -16.62 6.17 -12.08
N LEU A 109 -15.71 5.37 -12.62
CA LEU A 109 -15.04 5.62 -13.90
C LEU A 109 -15.14 4.39 -14.81
N GLU A 110 -15.38 4.63 -16.09
CA GLU A 110 -15.19 3.63 -17.14
C GLU A 110 -13.75 3.70 -17.65
N VAL A 111 -13.06 2.57 -17.65
CA VAL A 111 -11.64 2.48 -18.04
C VAL A 111 -11.47 1.34 -19.04
N ILE A 112 -10.72 1.58 -20.12
CA ILE A 112 -10.34 0.53 -21.06
C ILE A 112 -9.21 -0.29 -20.44
N ILE A 113 -9.49 -1.55 -20.11
CA ILE A 113 -8.54 -2.46 -19.51
C ILE A 113 -7.96 -3.38 -20.60
N GLY A 114 -6.63 -3.43 -20.70
CA GLY A 114 -5.93 -4.34 -21.61
C GLY A 114 -6.17 -5.80 -21.24
N LYS A 115 -6.21 -6.70 -22.22
CA LYS A 115 -6.54 -8.13 -22.03
C LYS A 115 -5.65 -8.85 -21.00
N ASP A 116 -4.42 -8.38 -20.84
CA ASP A 116 -3.43 -8.97 -19.93
C ASP A 116 -3.45 -8.38 -18.52
N PHE A 117 -4.29 -7.38 -18.26
CA PHE A 117 -4.35 -6.70 -16.95
C PHE A 117 -4.76 -7.63 -15.81
N TYR A 118 -5.62 -8.60 -16.09
CA TYR A 118 -6.03 -9.63 -15.12
C TYR A 118 -5.08 -10.83 -15.06
N GLY A 119 -3.85 -10.70 -15.57
CA GLY A 119 -2.83 -11.75 -15.71
C GLY A 119 -3.07 -12.97 -14.81
N SER A 120 -3.54 -14.07 -15.41
CA SER A 120 -3.61 -15.42 -14.82
C SER A 120 -4.55 -15.65 -13.62
N LYS A 121 -5.80 -15.20 -13.63
CA LYS A 121 -6.89 -16.02 -13.04
C LYS A 121 -7.22 -17.15 -14.03
N GLN A 122 -6.33 -18.13 -14.19
CA GLN A 122 -6.64 -19.36 -14.92
C GLN A 122 -7.56 -20.22 -14.05
N HIS A 123 -8.73 -20.55 -14.59
CA HIS A 123 -9.65 -21.56 -14.10
C HIS A 123 -9.02 -22.95 -14.14
#